data_AF-A0A2E8I8Z3-F1
#
_entry.id   AF-A0A2E8I8Z3-F1
#
_cell.length_a   1.000
_cell.length_b   1.000
_cell.length_c   1.000
_cell.angle_alpha   90.00
_cell.angle_beta   90.00
_cell.angle_gamma   90.00
#
_symmetry.space_group_name_H-M   'P 1'
#
loop_
_entity.id
_entity.type
_entity.pdbx_description
1 polymer ?
#
loop_
_entity_poly.entity_id
_entity_poly.type
_entity_poly.pdbx_seq_one_letter_code
_entity_poly.pdbx_strand_id
1 'polypeptide(L)' 'METPIKLELVGQKGELFALKYPGLQIPIHVNDELLEKFKASDEYIVVENLSTAEYSEQSWSSSETKNQIRA' A
#
# COMPACT_ATOMS: atom_id res chain seq x y z
N MET A 1 15.86 -0.15 -22.67
CA MET A 1 15.69 0.82 -21.57
C MET A 1 14.48 0.34 -20.80
N GLU A 2 14.71 -0.37 -19.70
CA GLU A 2 13.61 -0.84 -18.84
C GLU A 2 13.04 0.39 -18.13
N THR A 3 11.77 0.66 -18.35
CA THR A 3 11.10 1.81 -17.73
C THR A 3 10.85 1.49 -16.26
N PRO A 4 11.29 2.34 -15.32
CA PRO A 4 11.11 2.08 -13.90
C PRO A 4 9.62 2.06 -13.52
N ILE A 5 9.29 1.24 -12.54
CA ILE A 5 7.91 1.02 -12.10
C ILE A 5 7.48 2.18 -11.21
N LYS A 6 6.45 2.93 -11.64
CA LYS A 6 5.90 4.02 -10.85
C LYS A 6 4.99 3.49 -9.74
N LEU A 7 5.40 3.66 -8.50
CA LEU A 7 4.62 3.32 -7.31
C LEU A 7 3.94 4.56 -6.78
N GLU A 8 2.63 4.51 -6.52
CA GLU A 8 1.92 5.64 -5.92
C GLU A 8 1.77 5.39 -4.41
N LEU A 9 2.35 6.24 -3.58
CA LEU A 9 2.07 6.23 -2.15
C LEU A 9 0.69 6.85 -1.93
N VAL A 10 -0.30 5.99 -1.67
CA VAL A 10 -1.72 6.36 -1.56
C VAL A 10 -2.18 6.52 -0.10
N GLY A 11 -1.34 6.17 0.87
CA GLY A 11 -1.68 6.34 2.27
C GLY A 11 -0.57 5.91 3.21
N GLN A 12 -0.74 6.27 4.48
CA GLN A 12 0.10 5.84 5.59
C GLN A 12 -0.81 5.54 6.77
N LYS A 13 -0.55 4.46 7.50
CA LYS A 13 -1.23 4.14 8.75
C LYS A 13 -0.21 3.70 9.79
N GLY A 14 0.03 4.58 10.75
CA GLY A 14 1.09 4.41 11.74
C GLY A 14 2.46 4.31 11.06
N GLU A 15 3.11 3.17 11.24
CA GLU A 15 4.44 2.84 10.71
C GLU A 15 4.40 2.12 9.34
N LEU A 16 3.20 1.93 8.77
CA LEU A 16 3.00 1.28 7.48
C LEU A 16 2.57 2.28 6.41
N PHE A 17 3.13 2.11 5.21
CA PHE A 17 2.90 2.90 4.02
C PHE A 17 2.19 2.07 2.96
N ALA A 18 1.12 2.61 2.38
CA ALA A 18 0.34 1.96 1.34
C ALA A 18 0.85 2.41 -0.05
N LEU A 19 1.54 1.50 -0.76
CA LEU A 19 2.03 1.71 -2.12
C LEU A 19 1.12 1.00 -3.13
N LYS A 20 0.59 1.74 -4.08
CA LYS A 20 -0.22 1.23 -5.18
C LYS A 20 0.66 0.98 -6.40
N TYR A 21 0.62 -0.25 -6.90
CA TYR A 21 1.33 -0.67 -8.11
C TYR A 21 0.49 -0.39 -9.36
N PRO A 22 1.14 -0.03 -10.49
CA PRO A 22 0.46 0.13 -11.76
C PRO A 22 0.07 -1.26 -12.28
N GLY A 23 -1.22 -1.57 -12.20
CA GLY A 23 -1.77 -2.89 -12.56
C GLY A 23 -2.19 -3.76 -11.37
N LEU A 24 -1.99 -3.30 -10.13
CA LEU A 24 -2.50 -3.96 -8.93
C LEU A 24 -3.70 -3.18 -8.38
N GLN A 25 -4.83 -3.87 -8.18
CA GLN A 25 -6.03 -3.24 -7.62
C GLN A 25 -5.90 -2.93 -6.13
N ILE A 26 -5.14 -3.75 -5.40
CA ILE A 26 -4.98 -3.65 -3.95
C ILE A 26 -3.61 -3.01 -3.67
N PRO A 27 -3.53 -1.92 -2.88
CA PRO A 27 -2.25 -1.36 -2.47
C PRO A 27 -1.50 -2.31 -1.54
N ILE A 28 -0.18 -2.36 -1.68
CA ILE A 28 0.67 -3.11 -0.76
C ILE A 28 1.01 -2.25 0.45
N HIS A 29 1.04 -2.86 1.63
CA HIS A 29 1.49 -2.20 2.84
C HIS A 29 2.95 -2.56 3.09
N VAL A 30 3.79 -1.55 3.24
CA VAL A 30 5.22 -1.69 3.47
C VAL A 30 5.63 -0.88 4.69
N ASN A 31 6.67 -1.27 5.40
CA ASN A 31 7.22 -0.46 6.48
C ASN A 31 8.14 0.64 5.92
N ASP A 32 8.55 1.55 6.80
CA ASP A 32 9.49 2.64 6.48
C ASP A 32 10.77 2.12 5.82
N GLU A 33 11.39 1.07 6.37
CA GLU A 33 12.62 0.50 5.82
C GLU A 33 12.46 0.04 4.36
N LEU A 34 11.36 -0.64 4.03
CA LEU A 34 11.10 -1.09 2.65
C LEU A 34 10.84 0.10 1.73
N LEU A 35 10.12 1.12 2.21
CA LEU A 35 9.85 2.35 1.46
C LEU A 35 11.16 3.05 1.09
N GLU A 36 12.11 3.14 2.03
CA GLU A 36 13.43 3.69 1.77
C GLU A 36 14.19 2.86 0.72
N LYS A 37 14.08 1.52 0.76
CA LYS A 37 14.67 0.66 -0.30
C LYS A 37 14.04 0.95 -1.66
N PHE A 38 12.72 1.12 -1.75
CA PHE A 38 12.07 1.48 -3.00
C PHE A 38 12.49 2.86 -3.51
N LYS A 39 12.66 3.85 -2.63
CA LYS A 39 13.16 5.18 -2.99
C LYS A 39 14.64 5.18 -3.42
N ALA A 40 15.44 4.25 -2.87
CA ALA A 40 16.86 4.11 -3.19
C ALA A 40 17.14 3.26 -4.44
N SER A 41 16.18 2.43 -4.88
CA SER A 41 16.28 1.60 -6.07
C SER A 41 15.97 2.40 -7.34
N ASP A 42 16.80 2.26 -8.38
CA ASP A 42 16.55 2.86 -9.70
C ASP A 42 15.40 2.17 -10.47
N GLU A 43 15.01 0.97 -10.03
CA GLU A 43 13.93 0.17 -10.61
C GLU A 43 12.53 0.73 -10.31
N TYR A 44 12.38 1.54 -9.26
CA TYR A 44 11.09 2.01 -8.77
C TYR A 44 11.08 3.53 -8.61
N ILE A 45 9.97 4.16 -8.98
CA ILE A 45 9.74 5.59 -8.75
C ILE A 45 8.55 5.72 -7.80
N VAL A 46 8.82 6.06 -6.55
CA VAL A 46 7.77 6.32 -5.56
C VAL A 46 7.27 7.76 -5.73
N VAL A 47 6.01 7.90 -6.12
CA VAL A 47 5.30 9.17 -6.25
C VAL A 47 4.40 9.35 -5.03
N GLU A 48 4.64 10.41 -4.27
CA GLU A 48 3.86 10.74 -3.07
C GLU A 48 2.52 11.35 -3.48
N ASN A 49 1.52 10.50 -3.71
CA ASN A 49 0.14 10.91 -3.96
C ASN A 49 -0.67 10.80 -2.66
N LEU A 50 -0.25 11.60 -1.67
CA LEU A 50 -1.04 11.85 -0.46
C LEU A 50 -2.24 12.75 -0.80
N SER A 51 -3.04 12.33 -1.78
CA SER A 51 -4.40 12.84 -1.89
C SER A 51 -5.05 12.54 -0.56
N THR A 52 -5.40 13.60 0.16
CA THR A 52 -5.97 13.63 1.52
C THR A 52 -7.37 13.02 1.53
N ALA A 53 -7.52 11.83 0.96
CA ALA A 53 -8.72 11.03 1.01
C ALA A 53 -8.47 9.99 2.08
N GLU A 54 -8.98 10.29 3.27
CA GLU A 54 -9.22 9.39 4.38
C GLU A 54 -9.13 7.91 3.97
N TYR A 55 -7.97 7.29 4.21
CA TYR A 55 -7.84 5.85 4.15
C TYR A 55 -8.56 5.31 5.38
N SER A 56 -9.89 5.29 5.31
CA SER A 56 -10.75 4.89 6.41
C SER A 56 -10.33 3.50 6.87
N GLU A 57 -10.15 3.37 8.17
CA GLU A 57 -9.59 2.21 8.88
C GLU A 57 -10.33 0.89 8.61
N GLN A 58 -11.46 0.95 7.90
CA GLN A 58 -12.34 -0.16 7.56
C GLN A 58 -11.73 -1.16 6.57
N SER A 59 -10.74 -0.75 5.76
CA SER A 59 -10.15 -1.65 4.75
C SER A 59 -9.02 -2.56 5.26
N TRP A 60 -8.65 -2.45 6.54
CA TRP A 60 -7.70 -3.37 7.20
C TRP A 60 -8.37 -4.60 7.83
N SER A 61 -9.68 -4.55 8.07
CA SER A 61 -10.44 -5.63 8.72
C SER A 61 -11.31 -6.35 7.69
N SER A 62 -10.71 -7.19 6.86
CA SER A 62 -11.46 -8.24 6.18
C SER A 62 -10.75 -9.57 6.33
N SER A 63 -10.56 -9.94 7.59
CA SER A 63 -10.34 -11.32 8.03
C SER A 63 -11.14 -11.59 9.30
N GLU A 64 -12.38 -11.08 9.41
CA GLU A 64 -13.34 -11.67 10.35
C GLU A 64 -13.93 -12.91 9.66
N THR A 65 -13.32 -14.05 9.97
CA THR A 65 -13.82 -15.37 9.63
C THR A 65 -15.24 -15.52 10.15
N LYS A 66 -16.19 -15.40 9.22
CA LYS A 66 -17.56 -15.85 9.35
C LYS A 66 -17.59 -17.31 9.80
N ASN A 67 -17.83 -17.56 11.09
CA ASN A 67 -18.32 -18.87 11.53
C ASN A 67 -19.32 -18.74 12.69
N GLN A 68 -20.42 -18.01 12.43
CA GLN A 68 -21.69 -18.35 13.07
C GLN A 68 -22.25 -19.59 12.37
N ILE A 69 -22.05 -20.76 12.95
CA ILE A 69 -22.94 -21.91 12.73
C ILE A 69 -23.50 -22.27 14.10
N ARG A 70 -24.74 -21.82 14.33
CA ARG A 70 -25.63 -22.34 15.36
C ARG A 70 -25.89 -23.82 15.07
N ALA A 71 -25.75 -24.67 16.08
CA ALA A 71 -26.54 -25.88 16.26
C ALA A 71 -26.67 -26.11 17.78
#